data_AF-A0A1Y0H2X6-F1
#
_entry.id   AF-A0A1Y0H2X6-F1
#
_cell.length_a   1.000
_cell.length_b   1.000
_cell.length_c   1.000
_cell.angle_alpha   90.00
_cell.angle_beta   90.00
_cell.angle_gamma   90.00
#
_symmetry.space_group_name_H-M   'P 1'
#
loop_
_entity.id
_entity.type
_entity.pdbx_description
1 polymer ?
#
loop_
_entity_poly.entity_id
_entity_poly.type
_entity_poly.pdbx_seq_one_letter_code
_entity_poly.pdbx_strand_id
1 'polypeptide(L)'
;MPEIYSLGHRNIQGMARDPKSGRVYANEHGARGGDEVNVIAAGKNYGWPEATFSFEYSGPKISDHTSLPGMVDPLVAWTPCPAPCGMAFYSGDKYPKWKGDVFSGGLAGQDVRRVDLDDQGRVLGSLS
;
A
#
# COMPACT_ATOMS: atom_id res chain seq x y z
N MET A 1 -22.92 5.37 9.03
CA MET A 1 -22.06 6.50 8.63
C MET A 1 -21.75 6.31 7.15
N PRO A 2 -22.57 6.89 6.25
CA PRO A 2 -22.38 6.74 4.80
C PRO A 2 -21.05 7.34 4.29
N GLU A 3 -20.36 8.12 5.11
CA GLU A 3 -19.10 8.80 4.80
C GLU A 3 -17.87 7.89 4.95
N ILE A 4 -17.96 6.81 5.75
CA ILE A 4 -16.85 5.86 5.89
C ILE A 4 -16.90 4.86 4.73
N TYR A 5 -15.94 4.99 3.81
CA TYR A 5 -15.76 4.02 2.73
C TYR A 5 -15.00 2.77 3.18
N SER A 6 -13.94 2.93 3.98
CA SER A 6 -13.14 1.84 4.57
C SER A 6 -12.48 2.30 5.87
N LEU A 7 -12.02 1.37 6.69
CA LEU A 7 -11.42 1.65 8.01
C LEU A 7 -10.15 0.83 8.26
N GLY A 8 -9.52 1.01 9.41
CA GLY A 8 -8.28 0.30 9.77
C GLY A 8 -7.05 0.79 9.03
N HIS A 9 -7.02 2.07 8.69
CA HIS A 9 -5.88 2.74 8.05
C HIS A 9 -5.08 3.50 9.11
N ARG A 10 -3.77 3.63 8.93
CA ARG A 10 -2.93 4.48 9.77
C ARG A 10 -2.83 5.90 9.22
N ASN A 11 -2.23 6.05 8.04
CA ASN A 11 -1.93 7.34 7.44
C ASN A 11 -1.74 7.22 5.92
N ILE A 12 -2.85 7.17 5.20
CA ILE A 12 -2.87 7.12 3.73
C ILE A 12 -2.27 8.40 3.14
N GLN A 13 -1.40 8.26 2.14
CA GLN A 13 -0.73 9.40 1.49
C GLN A 13 -1.10 9.51 0.01
N GLY A 14 -0.74 8.50 -0.77
CA GLY A 14 -1.01 8.39 -2.19
C GLY A 14 -2.20 7.51 -2.47
N MET A 15 -2.99 7.88 -3.47
CA MET A 15 -4.10 7.09 -3.98
C MET A 15 -4.16 7.21 -5.50
N ALA A 16 -4.32 6.09 -6.18
CA ALA A 16 -4.43 6.05 -7.63
C ALA A 16 -5.50 5.05 -8.06
N ARG A 17 -6.26 5.41 -9.10
CA ARG A 17 -7.25 4.51 -9.70
C ARG A 17 -6.61 3.82 -10.90
N ASP A 18 -6.63 2.50 -10.91
CA ASP A 18 -6.23 1.71 -12.07
C ASP A 18 -7.16 2.07 -13.25
N PRO A 19 -6.63 2.61 -14.36
CA PRO A 19 -7.45 2.99 -15.51
C PRO A 19 -8.12 1.80 -16.21
N LYS A 20 -7.59 0.57 -16.05
CA LYS A 20 -8.13 -0.64 -16.67
C LYS A 20 -9.27 -1.25 -15.85
N SER A 21 -9.02 -1.58 -14.58
CA SER A 21 -10.02 -2.26 -13.73
C SER A 21 -10.92 -1.29 -12.96
N GLY A 22 -10.52 -0.02 -12.84
CA GLY A 22 -11.21 0.97 -12.02
C GLY A 22 -11.02 0.79 -10.50
N ARG A 23 -10.22 -0.19 -10.07
CA ARG A 23 -9.87 -0.41 -8.66
C ARG A 23 -9.02 0.75 -8.14
N VAL A 24 -9.18 1.06 -6.86
CA VAL A 24 -8.42 2.10 -6.19
C VAL A 24 -7.31 1.45 -5.40
N TYR A 25 -6.09 1.95 -5.57
CA TYR A 25 -4.91 1.56 -4.82
C TYR A 25 -4.51 2.74 -3.95
N ALA A 26 -4.01 2.47 -2.76
CA ALA A 26 -3.45 3.48 -1.89
C ALA A 26 -2.17 2.98 -1.25
N ASN A 27 -1.27 3.89 -0.93
CA ASN A 27 -0.17 3.63 -0.02
C ASN A 27 -0.40 4.35 1.31
N GLU A 28 0.22 3.84 2.37
CA GLU A 28 0.15 4.46 3.68
C GLU A 28 1.43 4.28 4.48
N HIS A 29 1.65 5.22 5.40
CA HIS A 29 2.77 5.13 6.35
C HIS A 29 2.41 4.19 7.49
N GLY A 30 3.28 3.22 7.76
CA GLY A 30 3.39 2.51 9.02
C GLY A 30 4.06 3.37 10.10
N ALA A 31 4.27 2.80 11.30
CA ALA A 31 5.07 3.47 12.33
C ALA A 31 6.58 3.33 12.05
N ARG A 32 7.29 2.44 12.75
CA ARG A 32 8.66 2.06 12.36
C ARG A 32 8.61 0.81 11.50
N GLY A 33 8.74 0.99 10.19
CA GLY A 33 8.47 -0.06 9.19
C GLY A 33 6.97 -0.32 9.02
N GLY A 34 6.63 -1.22 8.10
CA GLY A 34 5.24 -1.57 7.80
C GLY A 34 4.50 -0.50 7.02
N ASP A 35 5.18 0.23 6.12
CA ASP A 35 4.48 1.01 5.11
C ASP A 35 3.81 0.06 4.12
N GLU A 36 2.61 0.39 3.66
CA GLU A 36 1.79 -0.56 2.90
C GLU A 36 1.34 -0.03 1.55
N VAL A 37 1.04 -0.96 0.63
CA VAL A 37 0.23 -0.75 -0.57
C VAL A 37 -1.00 -1.62 -0.48
N ASN A 38 -2.18 -1.01 -0.62
CA ASN A 38 -3.48 -1.61 -0.39
C ASN A 38 -4.40 -1.42 -1.60
N VAL A 39 -5.22 -2.44 -1.93
CA VAL A 39 -6.35 -2.28 -2.86
C VAL A 39 -7.59 -1.92 -2.05
N ILE A 40 -8.11 -0.71 -2.24
CA ILE A 40 -9.17 -0.14 -1.42
C ILE A 40 -10.54 -0.63 -1.89
N ALA A 41 -11.31 -1.19 -0.96
CA ALA A 41 -12.66 -1.72 -1.20
C ALA A 41 -13.64 -1.27 -0.11
N ALA A 42 -14.90 -1.05 -0.53
CA ALA A 42 -15.96 -0.56 0.33
C ALA A 42 -16.23 -1.50 1.53
N GLY A 43 -16.40 -0.90 2.71
CA GLY A 43 -16.72 -1.60 3.96
C GLY A 43 -15.60 -2.49 4.51
N LYS A 44 -14.40 -2.44 3.94
CA LYS A 44 -13.26 -3.25 4.40
C LYS A 44 -12.48 -2.57 5.53
N ASN A 45 -11.86 -3.42 6.34
CA ASN A 45 -10.97 -3.05 7.44
C ASN A 45 -9.54 -3.48 7.10
N TYR A 46 -8.59 -2.55 7.08
CA TYR A 46 -7.18 -2.75 6.74
C TYR A 46 -6.29 -3.01 7.96
N GLY A 47 -6.92 -3.15 9.14
CA GLY A 47 -6.32 -3.79 10.30
C GLY A 47 -5.60 -2.89 11.27
N TRP A 48 -5.14 -1.69 10.89
CA TRP A 48 -4.46 -0.82 11.84
C TRP A 48 -5.37 -0.40 13.01
N PRO A 49 -4.89 -0.46 14.28
CA PRO A 49 -3.59 -0.95 14.75
C PRO A 49 -3.57 -2.44 15.15
N GLU A 50 -4.72 -3.12 15.12
CA GLU A 50 -4.93 -4.52 15.55
C GLU A 50 -4.08 -5.54 14.76
N ALA A 51 -3.86 -5.32 13.47
CA ALA A 51 -2.96 -6.09 12.62
C ALA A 51 -2.02 -5.13 11.88
N THR A 52 -0.71 -5.30 12.04
CA THR A 52 0.28 -4.44 11.38
C THR A 52 1.67 -5.06 11.36
N PHE A 53 2.45 -4.70 10.36
CA PHE A 53 3.89 -5.03 10.27
C PHE A 53 4.78 -4.05 11.05
N SER A 54 4.21 -3.01 11.67
CA SER A 54 4.97 -1.94 12.32
C SER A 54 5.46 -2.27 13.73
N PHE A 55 6.57 -1.63 14.09
CA PHE A 55 7.07 -1.53 15.45
C PHE A 55 6.86 -0.11 15.99
N GLU A 56 6.81 0.02 17.32
CA GLU A 56 6.97 1.30 17.99
C GLU A 56 8.35 1.88 17.65
N TYR A 57 8.42 3.22 17.50
CA TYR A 57 9.66 3.89 17.06
C TYR A 57 10.87 3.56 17.96
N SER A 58 10.63 3.46 19.26
CA SER A 58 11.63 3.12 20.29
C SER A 58 11.29 1.83 21.05
N GLY A 59 10.42 0.98 20.50
CA GLY A 59 9.79 -0.09 21.29
C GLY A 59 9.53 -1.40 20.53
N PRO A 60 8.63 -2.24 21.10
CA PRO A 60 8.29 -3.55 20.57
C PRO A 60 7.41 -3.46 19.32
N LYS A 61 6.91 -4.60 18.83
CA LYS A 61 5.86 -4.64 17.81
C LYS A 61 4.62 -3.91 18.32
N ILE A 62 3.88 -3.25 17.42
CA ILE A 62 2.61 -2.59 17.76
C ILE A 62 1.49 -3.62 17.94
N SER A 63 1.53 -4.70 17.15
CA SER A 63 0.63 -5.84 17.29
C SER A 63 1.41 -7.15 17.21
N ASP A 64 0.91 -8.17 17.91
CA ASP A 64 1.36 -9.55 17.75
C ASP A 64 0.84 -10.20 16.45
N HIS A 65 -0.07 -9.51 15.74
CA HIS A 65 -0.70 -9.98 14.52
C HIS A 65 -0.31 -9.12 13.31
N THR A 66 -0.02 -9.80 12.19
CA THR A 66 0.12 -9.17 10.87
C THR A 66 -1.08 -9.45 9.97
N SER A 67 -2.03 -10.25 10.44
CA SER A 67 -3.28 -10.61 9.77
C SER A 67 -4.27 -11.10 10.81
N LEU A 68 -5.56 -10.78 10.63
CA LEU A 68 -6.66 -11.21 11.50
C LEU A 68 -7.93 -11.47 10.68
N PRO A 69 -8.80 -12.40 11.12
CA PRO A 69 -10.09 -12.64 10.47
C PRO A 69 -10.92 -11.36 10.34
N GLY A 70 -11.46 -11.12 9.14
CA GLY A 70 -12.28 -9.94 8.84
C GLY A 70 -11.48 -8.69 8.46
N MET A 71 -10.15 -8.76 8.44
CA MET A 71 -9.27 -7.70 7.95
C MET A 71 -8.70 -8.04 6.57
N VAL A 72 -8.19 -7.03 5.88
CA VAL A 72 -7.57 -7.14 4.55
C VAL A 72 -6.07 -6.97 4.71
N ASP A 73 -5.30 -7.96 4.29
CA ASP A 73 -3.85 -7.89 4.27
C ASP A 73 -3.36 -6.99 3.11
N PRO A 74 -2.22 -6.29 3.27
CA PRO A 74 -1.67 -5.46 2.23
C PRO A 74 -1.11 -6.27 1.07
N LEU A 75 -1.11 -5.66 -0.13
CA LEU A 75 -0.42 -6.21 -1.30
C LEU A 75 1.10 -6.24 -1.10
N VAL A 76 1.63 -5.20 -0.46
CA VAL A 76 3.03 -5.04 -0.15
C VAL A 76 3.14 -4.39 1.22
N ALA A 77 4.04 -4.91 2.06
CA ALA A 77 4.48 -4.25 3.28
C ALA A 77 6.00 -4.00 3.19
N TRP A 78 6.43 -2.75 3.34
CA TRP A 78 7.83 -2.36 3.25
C TRP A 78 8.47 -2.18 4.62
N THR A 79 9.60 -2.87 4.82
CA THR A 79 10.53 -2.64 5.94
C THR A 79 11.96 -2.79 5.41
N PRO A 80 12.83 -1.76 5.55
CA PRO A 80 12.56 -0.44 6.13
C PRO A 80 11.55 0.40 5.32
N CYS A 81 10.90 1.34 6.02
CA CYS A 81 9.85 2.20 5.48
C CYS A 81 10.40 3.25 4.48
N PRO A 82 9.97 3.28 3.21
CA PRO A 82 10.30 4.37 2.29
C PRO A 82 9.62 5.69 2.65
N ALA A 83 8.63 5.69 3.55
CA ALA A 83 7.71 6.77 3.84
C ALA A 83 6.99 7.22 2.55
N PRO A 84 6.03 6.42 2.04
CA PRO A 84 5.48 6.62 0.71
C PRO A 84 4.72 7.95 0.58
N CYS A 85 4.67 8.48 -0.63
CA CYS A 85 3.92 9.69 -0.94
C CYS A 85 3.05 9.50 -2.20
N GLY A 86 3.15 10.38 -3.19
CA GLY A 86 2.37 10.29 -4.43
C GLY A 86 2.46 8.91 -5.09
N MET A 87 1.32 8.48 -5.62
CA MET A 87 1.16 7.19 -6.30
C MET A 87 0.58 7.41 -7.70
N ALA A 88 1.07 6.68 -8.70
CA ALA A 88 0.53 6.74 -10.06
C ALA A 88 0.63 5.39 -10.78
N PHE A 89 -0.36 5.10 -11.62
CA PHE A 89 -0.28 4.00 -12.58
C PHE A 89 0.52 4.41 -13.81
N TYR A 90 1.35 3.51 -14.33
CA TYR A 90 2.03 3.73 -15.60
C TYR A 90 1.16 3.26 -16.78
N SER A 91 0.82 4.19 -17.66
CA SER A 91 0.00 3.94 -18.87
C SER A 91 0.71 4.30 -20.18
N GLY A 92 1.99 4.67 -20.13
CA GLY A 92 2.75 5.15 -21.29
C GLY A 92 3.18 4.04 -22.25
N ASP A 93 3.44 4.40 -23.51
CA ASP A 93 3.93 3.46 -24.53
C ASP A 93 5.46 3.30 -24.53
N LYS A 94 6.18 4.21 -23.87
CA LYS A 94 7.65 4.24 -23.90
C LYS A 94 8.29 3.02 -23.25
N TYR A 95 7.68 2.50 -22.18
CA TYR A 95 8.13 1.31 -21.46
C TYR A 95 6.99 0.30 -21.37
N PRO A 96 6.75 -0.50 -22.43
CA PRO A 96 5.58 -1.39 -22.49
C PRO A 96 5.50 -2.40 -21.35
N LYS A 97 6.66 -2.85 -20.84
CA LYS A 97 6.75 -3.80 -19.72
C LYS A 97 6.27 -3.22 -18.37
N TRP A 98 6.11 -1.90 -18.27
CA TRP A 98 5.64 -1.24 -17.05
C TRP A 98 4.16 -0.90 -17.08
N LYS A 99 3.48 -1.17 -18.19
CA LYS A 99 2.06 -0.83 -18.33
C LYS A 99 1.23 -1.61 -17.33
N GLY A 100 0.47 -0.90 -16.51
CA GLY A 100 -0.36 -1.48 -15.45
C GLY A 100 0.32 -1.52 -14.08
N ASP A 101 1.63 -1.25 -14.00
CA ASP A 101 2.33 -1.13 -12.73
C ASP A 101 1.96 0.14 -12.00
N VAL A 102 2.11 0.09 -10.68
CA VAL A 102 1.97 1.25 -9.81
C VAL A 102 3.32 1.72 -9.31
N PHE A 103 3.56 3.02 -9.40
CA PHE A 103 4.76 3.70 -8.91
C PHE A 103 4.40 4.50 -7.66
N SER A 104 5.21 4.34 -6.62
CA SER A 104 5.06 5.02 -5.33
C SER A 104 6.33 5.80 -5.03
N GLY A 105 6.23 7.11 -4.85
CA GLY A 105 7.35 7.91 -4.34
C GLY A 105 7.67 7.55 -2.88
N GLY A 106 8.94 7.65 -2.48
CA GLY A 106 9.40 7.46 -1.11
C GLY A 106 10.10 8.71 -0.58
N LEU A 107 9.57 9.29 0.51
CA LEU A 107 10.12 10.51 1.11
C LEU A 107 11.42 10.23 1.87
N ALA A 108 11.43 9.20 2.71
CA ALA A 108 12.60 8.81 3.50
C ALA A 108 13.58 7.99 2.65
N GLY A 109 13.06 7.17 1.74
CA GLY A 109 13.87 6.39 0.80
C GLY A 109 14.55 7.24 -0.28
N GLN A 110 14.02 8.44 -0.55
CA GLN A 110 14.44 9.30 -1.67
C GLN A 110 14.44 8.55 -3.02
N ASP A 111 13.50 7.61 -3.17
CA ASP A 111 13.36 6.69 -4.29
C ASP A 111 11.95 6.76 -4.90
N VAL A 112 11.76 6.07 -6.02
CA VAL A 112 10.44 5.76 -6.57
C VAL A 112 10.36 4.27 -6.74
N ARG A 113 9.47 3.64 -5.99
CA ARG A 113 9.29 2.19 -6.00
C ARG A 113 8.28 1.77 -7.05
N ARG A 114 8.65 0.80 -7.89
CA ARG A 114 7.75 0.14 -8.84
C ARG A 114 7.19 -1.12 -8.20
N VAL A 115 5.87 -1.22 -8.10
CA VAL A 115 5.17 -2.46 -7.78
C VAL A 115 4.65 -3.04 -9.10
N ASP A 116 5.26 -4.16 -9.47
CA ASP A 116 4.95 -4.94 -10.67
C ASP A 116 3.66 -5.71 -10.45
N LEU A 117 2.65 -5.44 -11.28
CA LEU A 117 1.31 -6.02 -11.13
C LEU A 117 0.93 -6.87 -12.33
N ASP A 118 0.30 -8.02 -12.07
CA ASP A 118 -0.35 -8.80 -13.13
C ASP A 118 -1.68 -8.17 -13.56
N ASP A 119 -2.28 -8.71 -14.62
CA ASP A 119 -3.58 -8.27 -15.14
C ASP A 119 -4.74 -8.41 -14.12
N GLN A 120 -4.56 -9.19 -13.07
CA GLN A 120 -5.51 -9.37 -11.99
C GLN A 120 -5.23 -8.47 -10.79
N GLY A 121 -4.20 -7.61 -10.85
CA GLY A 121 -3.78 -6.72 -9.78
C GLY A 121 -3.00 -7.40 -8.66
N ARG A 122 -2.43 -8.59 -8.92
CA ARG A 122 -1.56 -9.28 -7.96
C ARG A 122 -0.13 -8.82 -8.12
N VAL A 123 0.60 -8.74 -7.01
CA VAL A 123 2.01 -8.34 -7.01
C VAL A 123 2.88 -9.47 -7.55
N LEU A 124 3.61 -9.19 -8.64
CA LEU A 124 4.65 -10.05 -9.19
C LEU A 124 6.03 -9.72 -8.60
N GLY A 125 6.22 -8.48 -8.16
CA GLY A 125 7.43 -8.03 -7.48
C GLY A 125 7.33 -6.57 -7.05
N SER A 126 8.19 -6.18 -6.10
CA SER A 126 8.37 -4.77 -5.69
C SER A 126 9.85 -4.44 -5.81
N LEU A 127 10.17 -3.41 -6.59
CA LEU A 127 11.53 -2.98 -6.86
C LEU A 127 11.73 -1.53 -6.42
N SER A 128 12.88 -1.25 -5.80
CA SER A 128 13.40 0.10 -5.53
C SER A 128 14.27 0.59 -6.67
#